data_AF-A0A953MET1-F1
#
_entry.id   AF-A0A953MET1-F1
#
_cell.length_a   1.000
_cell.length_b   1.000
_cell.length_c   1.000
_cell.angle_alpha   90.00
_cell.angle_beta   90.00
_cell.angle_gamma   90.00
#
_symmetry.space_group_name_H-M   'P 1'
#
loop_
_entity.id
_entity.type
_entity.pdbx_description
1 polymer ?
#
loop_
_entity_poly.entity_id
_entity_poly.type
_entity_poly.pdbx_seq_one_letter_code
_entity_poly.pdbx_strand_id
1 'polypeptide(L)'
;MKLKILFFAGFVFLSTIIMAQNTNPEVSNINFTYNPGDGTITITYDLFDAEQISATILMLVSKNGGETFNYSCSQLSGDIYYNVSIGVNKTIIWNHDAEHGGPPSGEEFVINIIANDEASGGSPCAGSPVVNHGGKAYNTIQIGNQCWFRENLDYGEMISGIDGNGYGNMLDNGIVEKFCYDDNEDNCDEYGALYQWNEAVQYVNAEGTQGLCPDGWHVPTENEFIYLMNVVYRSNPLKAVGQGSGAGAGTNTSGFEALLAGYCLPQSPYFDDGFHDLGAITGWWTSLRNAYTHLNAAVFFVAGENDLAYRPDYQDVKNAYSVRCVKD
;
A
#
# COMPACT_ATOMS: atom_id res chain seq x y z
N MET A 1 -13.03 -73.75 10.09
CA MET A 1 -14.29 -73.36 9.39
C MET A 1 -14.75 -72.03 9.98
N LYS A 2 -14.71 -70.95 9.17
CA LYS A 2 -15.34 -69.60 9.35
C LYS A 2 -14.94 -68.80 10.61
N LEU A 3 -15.01 -67.47 10.69
CA LEU A 3 -14.82 -66.30 9.82
C LEU A 3 -14.90 -65.09 10.79
N LYS A 4 -14.06 -64.07 10.56
CA LYS A 4 -14.03 -62.68 11.08
C LYS A 4 -15.24 -62.12 11.85
N ILE A 5 -14.98 -61.28 12.86
CA ILE A 5 -15.44 -59.87 12.93
C ILE A 5 -14.32 -59.00 13.54
N LEU A 6 -13.90 -57.96 12.80
CA LEU A 6 -13.06 -56.85 13.28
C LEU A 6 -13.94 -55.84 14.02
N PHE A 7 -13.48 -55.31 15.14
CA PHE A 7 -13.92 -54.01 15.66
C PHE A 7 -12.71 -53.08 15.74
N PHE A 8 -12.72 -52.06 14.88
CA PHE A 8 -11.84 -50.90 14.95
C PHE A 8 -12.47 -49.93 15.96
N ALA A 9 -11.87 -49.76 17.14
CA ALA A 9 -12.17 -48.63 18.01
C ALA A 9 -11.12 -47.56 17.71
N GLY A 10 -11.48 -46.60 16.85
CA GLY A 10 -10.67 -45.43 16.59
C GLY A 10 -10.54 -44.60 17.85
N PHE A 11 -9.31 -44.45 18.35
CA PHE A 11 -8.98 -43.36 19.27
C PHE A 11 -9.04 -42.06 18.48
N VAL A 12 -10.09 -41.27 18.74
CA VAL A 12 -10.13 -39.87 18.35
C VAL A 12 -9.08 -39.14 19.19
N PHE A 13 -7.95 -38.83 18.59
CA PHE A 13 -7.09 -37.76 19.12
C PHE A 13 -7.89 -36.47 18.97
N LEU A 14 -8.49 -36.01 20.06
CA LEU A 14 -9.00 -34.65 20.17
C LEU A 14 -7.75 -33.75 20.24
N SER A 15 -7.24 -33.34 19.09
CA SER A 15 -6.23 -32.29 19.05
C SER A 15 -6.90 -31.03 19.58
N THR A 16 -6.58 -30.63 20.80
CA THR A 16 -6.80 -29.26 21.25
C THR A 16 -5.98 -28.38 20.32
N ILE A 17 -6.65 -27.75 19.35
CA ILE A 17 -6.09 -26.65 18.58
C ILE A 17 -5.84 -25.54 19.61
N ILE A 18 -4.59 -25.46 20.08
CA ILE A 18 -4.11 -24.27 20.77
C ILE A 18 -4.09 -23.21 19.67
N MET A 19 -5.02 -22.25 19.70
CA MET A 19 -4.84 -21.04 18.91
C MET A 19 -3.52 -20.44 19.37
N ALA A 20 -2.54 -20.33 18.46
CA ALA A 20 -1.35 -19.54 18.73
C ALA A 20 -1.84 -18.13 19.06
N GLN A 21 -1.64 -17.68 20.30
CA GLN A 21 -1.84 -16.28 20.64
C GLN A 21 -0.58 -15.58 20.13
N ASN A 22 -0.72 -14.82 19.04
CA ASN A 22 0.32 -13.88 18.62
C ASN A 22 0.24 -12.68 19.56
N THR A 23 1.32 -12.42 20.30
CA THR A 23 1.40 -11.27 21.21
C THR A 23 2.21 -10.21 20.51
N ASN A 24 1.65 -9.01 20.31
CA ASN A 24 2.37 -7.91 19.69
C ASN A 24 3.77 -7.72 20.31
N PRO A 25 4.76 -7.24 19.53
CA PRO A 25 6.09 -7.03 20.05
C PRO A 25 6.09 -5.93 21.09
N GLU A 26 6.95 -6.10 22.08
CA GLU A 26 7.18 -5.12 23.12
C GLU A 26 8.41 -4.29 22.78
N VAL A 27 8.24 -2.97 22.82
CA VAL A 27 9.33 -2.01 22.85
C VAL A 27 9.50 -1.49 24.27
N SER A 28 10.72 -1.49 24.77
CA SER A 28 11.05 -0.98 26.10
C SER A 28 12.40 -0.25 26.11
N ASN A 29 12.74 0.34 27.27
CA ASN A 29 14.04 0.99 27.51
C ASN A 29 14.44 2.07 26.48
N ILE A 30 13.44 2.78 25.96
CA ILE A 30 13.63 3.85 24.97
C ILE A 30 14.40 5.01 25.62
N ASN A 31 15.52 5.39 25.01
CA ASN A 31 16.31 6.56 25.35
C ASN A 31 16.71 7.27 24.07
N PHE A 32 16.93 8.59 24.13
CA PHE A 32 17.47 9.33 23.00
C PHE A 32 18.45 10.41 23.45
N THR A 33 19.44 10.71 22.60
CA THR A 33 20.48 11.70 22.85
C THR A 33 20.76 12.50 21.59
N TYR A 34 20.78 13.82 21.70
CA TYR A 34 21.20 14.72 20.62
C TYR A 34 22.73 14.89 20.62
N ASN A 35 23.35 14.77 19.45
CA ASN A 35 24.77 15.00 19.24
C ASN A 35 24.99 16.34 18.53
N PRO A 36 25.47 17.39 19.23
CA PRO A 36 25.71 18.69 18.62
C PRO A 36 26.89 18.72 17.64
N GLY A 37 27.72 17.68 17.60
CA GLY A 37 28.89 17.62 16.70
C GLY A 37 28.51 17.37 15.24
N ASP A 38 27.46 16.58 15.00
CA ASP A 38 26.99 16.19 13.67
C ASP A 38 25.49 16.45 13.45
N GLY A 39 24.78 16.95 14.46
CA GLY A 39 23.36 17.30 14.37
C GLY A 39 22.42 16.10 14.38
N THR A 40 22.90 14.93 14.79
CA THR A 40 22.10 13.70 14.84
C THR A 40 21.43 13.49 16.19
N ILE A 41 20.28 12.81 16.19
CA ILE A 41 19.65 12.24 17.38
C ILE A 41 19.83 10.73 17.30
N THR A 42 20.44 10.16 18.33
CA THR A 42 20.55 8.71 18.49
C THR A 42 19.46 8.23 19.44
N ILE A 43 18.64 7.29 19.00
CA ILE A 43 17.60 6.64 19.80
C ILE A 43 18.02 5.19 20.04
N THR A 44 17.97 4.75 21.29
CA THR A 44 18.21 3.36 21.68
C THR A 44 16.97 2.76 22.29
N TYR A 45 16.65 1.51 21.97
CA TYR A 45 15.51 0.78 22.53
C TYR A 45 15.80 -0.72 22.61
N ASP A 46 15.01 -1.41 23.42
CA ASP A 46 14.97 -2.87 23.46
C ASP A 46 13.71 -3.35 22.74
N LEU A 47 13.87 -4.40 21.95
CA LEU A 47 12.80 -5.05 21.19
C LEU A 47 12.67 -6.49 21.65
N PHE A 48 11.46 -6.87 22.08
CA PHE A 48 11.13 -8.22 22.49
C PHE A 48 9.88 -8.72 21.78
N ASP A 49 9.91 -9.97 21.37
CA ASP A 49 8.77 -10.72 20.84
C ASP A 49 9.03 -12.18 21.22
N ALA A 50 8.03 -12.84 21.78
CA ALA A 50 8.15 -14.22 22.24
C ALA A 50 7.86 -15.24 21.12
N GLU A 51 7.19 -14.80 20.06
CA GLU A 51 6.71 -15.63 18.96
C GLU A 51 7.56 -15.48 17.69
N GLN A 52 8.16 -14.31 17.44
CA GLN A 52 8.97 -14.06 16.24
C GLN A 52 10.42 -13.66 16.55
N ILE A 53 11.25 -13.71 15.50
CA ILE A 53 12.68 -13.40 15.57
C ILE A 53 13.01 -12.00 15.01
N SER A 54 12.00 -11.30 14.48
CA SER A 54 12.11 -9.91 14.04
C SER A 54 10.74 -9.23 14.01
N ALA A 55 10.76 -7.90 14.04
CA ALA A 55 9.57 -7.05 13.92
C ALA A 55 9.85 -5.87 12.97
N THR A 56 8.78 -5.19 12.56
CA THR A 56 8.82 -3.91 11.88
C THR A 56 8.78 -2.79 12.90
N ILE A 57 9.67 -1.80 12.76
CA ILE A 57 9.83 -0.69 13.69
C ILE A 57 9.48 0.64 13.02
N LEU A 58 8.60 1.41 13.65
CA LEU A 58 8.25 2.76 13.25
C LEU A 58 8.64 3.75 14.36
N MET A 59 9.20 4.88 13.97
CA MET A 59 9.40 6.02 14.87
C MET A 59 8.42 7.13 14.51
N LEU A 60 7.74 7.65 15.53
CA LEU A 60 6.89 8.83 15.43
C LEU A 60 7.38 9.89 16.41
N VAL A 61 7.31 11.17 16.01
CA VAL A 61 7.79 12.28 16.83
C VAL A 61 6.66 13.29 17.08
N SER A 62 6.52 13.68 18.33
CA SER A 62 5.68 14.77 18.80
C SER A 62 6.54 15.93 19.27
N LYS A 63 6.06 17.16 19.06
CA LYS A 63 6.64 18.41 19.58
C LYS A 63 5.69 19.16 20.54
N ASN A 64 4.67 18.47 21.02
CA ASN A 64 3.61 19.01 21.89
C ASN A 64 3.27 18.04 23.02
N GLY A 65 4.30 17.47 23.67
CA GLY A 65 4.09 16.64 24.87
C GLY A 65 3.36 15.33 24.60
N GLY A 66 3.33 14.84 23.36
CA GLY A 66 2.64 13.62 22.97
C GLY A 66 1.16 13.80 22.61
N GLU A 67 0.64 15.03 22.55
CA GLU A 67 -0.74 15.28 22.08
C GLU A 67 -0.94 14.87 20.61
N THR A 68 0.03 15.17 19.75
CA THR A 68 0.03 14.77 18.33
C THR A 68 1.42 14.33 17.86
N PHE A 69 1.48 13.30 17.01
CA PHE A 69 2.72 12.75 16.47
C PHE A 69 2.88 13.06 14.97
N ASN A 70 2.96 14.35 14.63
CA ASN A 70 3.03 14.85 13.25
C ASN A 70 4.35 15.60 12.93
N TYR A 71 5.35 15.51 13.80
CA TYR A 71 6.66 16.09 13.52
C TYR A 71 7.43 15.19 12.55
N SER A 72 7.92 15.76 11.45
CA SER A 72 8.62 15.00 10.41
C SER A 72 9.90 14.36 10.95
N CYS A 73 10.10 13.08 10.62
CA CYS A 73 11.32 12.34 10.90
C CYS A 73 11.62 11.36 9.73
N SER A 74 12.04 11.89 8.58
CA SER A 74 12.29 11.09 7.38
C SER A 74 13.75 10.65 7.22
N GLN A 75 14.70 11.35 7.86
CA GLN A 75 16.13 11.04 7.72
C GLN A 75 16.62 10.02 8.77
N LEU A 76 16.06 8.81 8.75
CA LEU A 76 16.31 7.74 9.70
C LEU A 76 17.21 6.63 9.14
N SER A 77 18.02 6.03 10.01
CA SER A 77 18.87 4.87 9.70
C SER A 77 19.10 4.00 10.93
N GLY A 78 19.69 2.81 10.76
CA GLY A 78 19.96 1.86 11.85
C GLY A 78 18.89 0.77 11.97
N ASP A 79 18.59 0.36 13.20
CA ASP A 79 17.57 -0.64 13.55
C ASP A 79 16.17 -0.02 13.49
N ILE A 80 15.68 0.24 12.28
CA ILE A 80 14.34 0.78 12.01
C ILE A 80 13.73 0.15 10.75
N TYR A 81 12.41 0.25 10.59
CA TYR A 81 11.63 -0.33 9.51
C TYR A 81 11.61 -1.86 9.58
N TYR A 82 11.73 -2.55 8.44
CA TYR A 82 11.41 -3.96 8.32
C TYR A 82 12.53 -4.89 8.82
N ASN A 83 12.13 -6.04 9.39
CA ASN A 83 13.01 -7.14 9.77
C ASN A 83 14.10 -6.76 10.79
N VAL A 84 13.77 -5.86 11.72
CA VAL A 84 14.64 -5.57 12.85
C VAL A 84 14.61 -6.80 13.75
N SER A 85 15.76 -7.46 13.86
CA SER A 85 15.92 -8.61 14.76
C SER A 85 15.52 -8.24 16.19
N ILE A 86 14.90 -9.17 16.91
CA ILE A 86 14.65 -9.01 18.35
C ILE A 86 15.98 -8.85 19.11
N GLY A 87 15.97 -8.10 20.22
CA GLY A 87 17.13 -7.94 21.10
C GLY A 87 17.24 -6.57 21.75
N VAL A 88 18.28 -6.41 22.56
CA VAL A 88 18.54 -5.20 23.34
C VAL A 88 19.45 -4.21 22.61
N ASN A 89 19.41 -2.93 23.00
CA ASN A 89 20.25 -1.85 22.49
C ASN A 89 20.16 -1.63 20.96
N LYS A 90 18.97 -1.82 20.40
CA LYS A 90 18.68 -1.43 19.02
C LYS A 90 18.87 0.07 18.87
N THR A 91 19.44 0.51 17.76
CA THR A 91 19.86 1.90 17.56
C THR A 91 19.28 2.50 16.30
N ILE A 92 18.54 3.60 16.44
CA ILE A 92 18.05 4.45 15.33
C ILE A 92 18.86 5.73 15.35
N ILE A 93 19.35 6.15 14.18
CA ILE A 93 20.02 7.44 13.99
C ILE A 93 19.12 8.30 13.13
N TRP A 94 18.73 9.45 13.67
CA TRP A 94 17.98 10.48 12.98
C TRP A 94 18.86 11.69 12.68
N ASN A 95 19.01 12.04 11.41
CA ASN A 95 19.75 13.24 11.01
C ASN A 95 18.88 14.50 11.14
N HIS A 96 18.57 14.86 12.39
CA HIS A 96 17.63 15.92 12.71
C HIS A 96 18.01 17.27 12.09
N ASP A 97 19.25 17.73 12.28
CA ASP A 97 19.63 19.08 11.86
C ASP A 97 19.68 19.22 10.33
N ALA A 98 20.01 18.14 9.61
CA ALA A 98 19.93 18.13 8.16
C ALA A 98 18.47 18.18 7.67
N GLU A 99 17.52 17.64 8.43
CA GLU A 99 16.09 17.67 8.12
C GLU A 99 15.43 19.01 8.52
N HIS A 100 15.81 19.57 9.67
CA HIS A 100 15.12 20.68 10.33
C HIS A 100 15.94 21.99 10.43
N GLY A 101 17.18 22.00 9.95
CA GLY A 101 18.00 23.20 9.83
C GLY A 101 18.67 23.67 11.12
N GLY A 102 18.74 22.82 12.16
CA GLY A 102 19.41 23.14 13.42
C GLY A 102 18.92 22.27 14.59
N PRO A 103 19.48 22.50 15.80
CA PRO A 103 19.17 21.69 16.97
C PRO A 103 17.68 21.74 17.31
N PRO A 104 17.14 20.67 17.94
CA PRO A 104 15.77 20.67 18.45
C PRO A 104 15.51 21.88 19.36
N SER A 105 14.43 22.61 19.11
CA SER A 105 14.04 23.80 19.90
C SER A 105 12.52 23.88 20.07
N GLY A 106 12.05 24.40 21.20
CA GLY A 106 10.64 24.33 21.62
C GLY A 106 10.36 23.10 22.49
N GLU A 107 9.50 23.24 23.51
CA GLU A 107 9.37 22.26 24.59
C GLU A 107 8.61 20.97 24.22
N GLU A 108 8.97 19.91 24.96
CA GLU A 108 8.37 18.57 25.06
C GLU A 108 8.33 17.73 23.77
N PHE A 109 9.51 17.39 23.27
CA PHE A 109 9.65 16.30 22.31
C PHE A 109 9.29 14.95 22.95
N VAL A 110 8.41 14.20 22.30
CA VAL A 110 8.12 12.81 22.64
C VAL A 110 8.40 11.94 21.43
N ILE A 111 9.27 10.95 21.60
CA ILE A 111 9.56 9.94 20.58
C ILE A 111 8.80 8.67 20.95
N ASN A 112 7.99 8.19 20.04
CA ASN A 112 7.27 6.93 20.18
C ASN A 112 7.85 5.91 19.21
N ILE A 113 8.25 4.75 19.74
CA ILE A 113 8.76 3.62 18.96
C ILE A 113 7.72 2.53 19.00
N ILE A 114 7.21 2.17 17.82
CA ILE A 114 6.16 1.18 17.65
C ILE A 114 6.79 -0.04 16.99
N ALA A 115 6.56 -1.22 17.55
CA ALA A 115 6.95 -2.49 16.95
C ALA A 115 5.72 -3.29 16.51
N ASN A 116 5.84 -3.96 15.37
CA ASN A 116 4.80 -4.79 14.79
C ASN A 116 5.40 -6.08 14.19
N ASP A 117 4.99 -7.24 14.67
CA ASP A 117 5.44 -8.56 14.21
C ASP A 117 4.51 -9.19 13.18
N GLU A 118 3.32 -8.66 12.97
CA GLU A 118 2.42 -9.15 11.93
C GLU A 118 2.82 -8.65 10.56
N ALA A 119 3.67 -9.44 9.90
CA ALA A 119 3.61 -9.62 8.46
C ALA A 119 2.36 -10.45 8.09
N SER A 120 1.15 -9.90 8.23
CA SER A 120 -0.10 -10.58 7.78
C SER A 120 -1.32 -9.65 7.61
N GLY A 121 -1.19 -8.60 6.81
CA GLY A 121 -2.33 -7.76 6.47
C GLY A 121 -2.71 -6.79 7.57
N GLY A 122 -2.74 -5.49 7.26
CA GLY A 122 -3.35 -4.53 8.15
C GLY A 122 -4.69 -5.01 8.74
N SER A 123 -5.00 -4.62 9.97
CA SER A 123 -6.39 -4.75 10.39
C SER A 123 -7.28 -3.89 9.47
N PRO A 124 -8.55 -4.26 9.25
CA PRO A 124 -9.48 -3.38 8.59
C PRO A 124 -9.49 -2.00 9.23
N CYS A 125 -9.72 -0.96 8.44
CA CYS A 125 -9.68 0.41 8.93
C CYS A 125 -10.68 0.64 10.07
N ALA A 126 -10.19 1.26 11.15
CA ALA A 126 -11.02 1.54 12.31
C ALA A 126 -12.25 2.39 11.91
N GLY A 127 -13.44 1.90 12.27
CA GLY A 127 -14.72 2.54 11.94
C GLY A 127 -15.15 2.44 10.47
N SER A 128 -14.33 1.86 9.59
CA SER A 128 -14.63 1.72 8.16
C SER A 128 -14.10 0.41 7.57
N PRO A 129 -14.37 -0.77 8.19
CA PRO A 129 -13.77 -2.03 7.73
C PRO A 129 -14.18 -2.41 6.30
N VAL A 130 -15.40 -2.03 5.91
CA VAL A 130 -15.95 -2.19 4.56
C VAL A 130 -16.65 -0.88 4.17
N VAL A 131 -16.44 -0.43 2.93
CA VAL A 131 -17.04 0.78 2.36
C VAL A 131 -17.88 0.39 1.16
N ASN A 132 -19.15 0.82 1.13
CA ASN A 132 -20.02 0.61 -0.02
C ASN A 132 -19.96 1.84 -0.93
N HIS A 133 -19.61 1.64 -2.20
CA HIS A 133 -19.49 2.71 -3.18
C HIS A 133 -19.77 2.18 -4.59
N GLY A 134 -20.44 2.95 -5.45
CA GLY A 134 -20.71 2.53 -6.83
C GLY A 134 -21.48 1.19 -6.97
N GLY A 135 -22.23 0.78 -5.94
CA GLY A 135 -22.94 -0.51 -5.91
C GLY A 135 -22.08 -1.72 -5.52
N LYS A 136 -20.80 -1.53 -5.21
CA LYS A 136 -19.89 -2.59 -4.74
C LYS A 136 -19.44 -2.33 -3.29
N ALA A 137 -19.02 -3.40 -2.62
CA ALA A 137 -18.43 -3.34 -1.28
C ALA A 137 -16.91 -3.51 -1.40
N TYR A 138 -16.16 -2.57 -0.84
CA TYR A 138 -14.70 -2.56 -0.82
C TYR A 138 -14.21 -2.82 0.60
N ASN A 139 -13.35 -3.81 0.77
CA ASN A 139 -12.66 -4.02 2.03
C ASN A 139 -11.57 -2.97 2.21
N THR A 140 -11.20 -2.72 3.45
CA THR A 140 -10.16 -1.75 3.78
C THR A 140 -9.03 -2.38 4.56
N ILE A 141 -7.89 -1.70 4.53
CA ILE A 141 -6.66 -2.18 5.17
C ILE A 141 -5.88 -0.99 5.74
N GLN A 142 -5.53 -1.08 7.02
CA GLN A 142 -4.66 -0.10 7.68
C GLN A 142 -3.19 -0.48 7.46
N ILE A 143 -2.42 0.38 6.79
CA ILE A 143 -0.97 0.17 6.58
C ILE A 143 -0.23 1.40 7.09
N GLY A 144 0.57 1.22 8.15
CA GLY A 144 1.08 2.36 8.91
C GLY A 144 -0.08 3.23 9.41
N ASN A 145 -0.03 4.52 9.12
CA ASN A 145 -1.08 5.48 9.47
C ASN A 145 -2.13 5.69 8.37
N GLN A 146 -2.02 5.00 7.24
CA GLN A 146 -2.94 5.16 6.12
C GLN A 146 -3.98 4.05 6.06
N CYS A 147 -5.16 4.44 5.61
CA CYS A 147 -6.28 3.55 5.38
C CYS A 147 -6.52 3.41 3.89
N TRP A 148 -6.34 2.21 3.35
CA TRP A 148 -6.43 1.94 1.92
C TRP A 148 -7.64 1.05 1.61
N PHE A 149 -8.20 1.22 0.42
CA PHE A 149 -8.99 0.14 -0.19
C PHE A 149 -8.07 -1.03 -0.52
N ARG A 150 -8.61 -2.24 -0.32
CA ARG A 150 -7.91 -3.49 -0.62
C ARG A 150 -8.09 -3.89 -2.08
N GLU A 151 -9.28 -3.66 -2.62
CA GLU A 151 -9.60 -3.84 -4.03
C GLU A 151 -9.40 -2.55 -4.84
N ASN A 152 -9.21 -2.70 -6.15
CA ASN A 152 -9.27 -1.58 -7.09
C ASN A 152 -10.73 -1.16 -7.29
N LEU A 153 -10.99 0.13 -7.50
CA LEU A 153 -12.34 0.61 -7.83
C LEU A 153 -12.88 -0.07 -9.07
N ASP A 154 -14.17 -0.38 -9.05
CA ASP A 154 -14.90 -0.94 -10.17
C ASP A 154 -16.38 -0.52 -10.15
N TYR A 155 -16.65 0.66 -10.69
CA TYR A 155 -18.00 1.14 -10.95
C TYR A 155 -18.04 2.06 -12.17
N GLY A 156 -19.23 2.24 -12.73
CA GLY A 156 -19.45 2.98 -13.97
C GLY A 156 -19.85 2.08 -15.14
N GLU A 157 -20.18 2.72 -16.26
CA GLU A 157 -20.53 2.07 -17.51
C GLU A 157 -19.26 1.61 -18.24
N MET A 158 -19.20 0.32 -18.57
CA MET A 158 -18.10 -0.20 -19.37
C MET A 158 -18.23 0.30 -20.80
N ILE A 159 -17.21 0.98 -21.28
CA ILE A 159 -17.02 1.31 -22.70
C ILE A 159 -15.86 0.48 -23.26
N SER A 160 -15.79 0.33 -24.59
CA SER A 160 -14.65 -0.36 -25.21
C SER A 160 -13.37 0.46 -25.02
N GLY A 161 -12.31 -0.18 -24.52
CA GLY A 161 -10.96 0.36 -24.55
C GLY A 161 -10.45 0.51 -25.98
N ILE A 162 -10.82 -0.42 -26.87
CA ILE A 162 -10.56 -0.37 -28.31
C ILE A 162 -11.85 -0.69 -29.06
N ASP A 163 -12.35 0.27 -29.85
CA ASP A 163 -13.47 0.04 -30.75
C ASP A 163 -13.00 -0.01 -32.22
N GLY A 164 -13.93 -0.32 -33.14
CA GLY A 164 -13.65 -0.34 -34.58
C GLY A 164 -13.23 1.01 -35.18
N ASN A 165 -13.21 2.09 -34.39
CA ASN A 165 -12.80 3.44 -34.76
C ASN A 165 -11.53 3.90 -34.00
N GLY A 166 -10.97 3.07 -33.11
CA GLY A 166 -9.73 3.31 -32.38
C GLY A 166 -9.91 3.29 -30.87
N TYR A 167 -9.01 3.99 -30.18
CA TYR A 167 -8.94 4.00 -28.72
C TYR A 167 -10.13 4.72 -28.07
N GLY A 168 -10.74 4.07 -27.08
CA GLY A 168 -11.86 4.60 -26.30
C GLY A 168 -11.48 5.86 -25.51
N ASN A 169 -12.43 6.77 -25.31
CA ASN A 169 -12.17 8.01 -24.59
C ASN A 169 -13.32 8.35 -23.65
N MET A 170 -12.99 8.53 -22.37
CA MET A 170 -13.94 8.91 -21.32
C MET A 170 -14.25 10.41 -21.38
N LEU A 171 -15.50 10.78 -21.13
CA LEU A 171 -16.06 12.10 -21.37
C LEU A 171 -16.66 12.68 -20.08
N ASP A 172 -16.46 13.99 -19.90
CA ASP A 172 -17.13 14.76 -18.83
C ASP A 172 -18.60 14.97 -19.18
N ASN A 173 -19.40 13.91 -19.05
CA ASN A 173 -20.82 13.86 -19.42
C ASN A 173 -21.73 13.49 -18.22
N GLY A 174 -21.16 13.34 -17.02
CA GLY A 174 -21.87 12.95 -15.80
C GLY A 174 -22.16 11.45 -15.67
N ILE A 175 -21.64 10.62 -16.57
CA ILE A 175 -21.66 9.16 -16.50
C ILE A 175 -20.23 8.72 -16.20
N VAL A 176 -20.03 7.99 -15.10
CA VAL A 176 -18.73 7.38 -14.84
C VAL A 176 -18.51 6.26 -15.84
N GLU A 177 -17.43 6.35 -16.60
CA GLU A 177 -17.07 5.41 -17.64
C GLU A 177 -15.82 4.63 -17.20
N LYS A 178 -15.74 3.36 -17.62
CA LYS A 178 -14.62 2.48 -17.26
C LYS A 178 -14.21 1.60 -18.43
N PHE A 179 -12.97 1.12 -18.38
CA PHE A 179 -12.55 -0.04 -19.16
C PHE A 179 -12.43 -1.26 -18.23
N CYS A 180 -12.83 -2.41 -18.76
CA CYS A 180 -12.43 -3.70 -18.21
C CYS A 180 -11.34 -4.28 -19.10
N TYR A 181 -10.35 -4.95 -18.52
CA TYR A 181 -9.25 -5.51 -19.30
C TYR A 181 -9.80 -6.43 -20.41
N ASP A 182 -9.28 -6.30 -21.63
CA ASP A 182 -9.77 -7.00 -22.85
C ASP A 182 -11.26 -6.78 -23.17
N ASP A 183 -11.85 -5.67 -22.70
CA ASP A 183 -13.29 -5.38 -22.85
C ASP A 183 -14.19 -6.52 -22.33
N ASN A 184 -13.74 -7.19 -21.26
CA ASN A 184 -14.45 -8.28 -20.61
C ASN A 184 -14.79 -7.93 -19.15
N GLU A 185 -16.08 -7.86 -18.82
CA GLU A 185 -16.56 -7.56 -17.45
C GLU A 185 -16.05 -8.54 -16.40
N ASP A 186 -15.83 -9.82 -16.74
CA ASP A 186 -15.27 -10.81 -15.80
C ASP A 186 -13.87 -10.39 -15.30
N ASN A 187 -13.10 -9.65 -16.12
CA ASN A 187 -11.80 -9.14 -15.70
C ASN A 187 -11.94 -7.93 -14.75
N CYS A 188 -12.99 -7.12 -14.87
CA CYS A 188 -13.29 -6.08 -13.88
C CYS A 188 -13.67 -6.69 -12.53
N ASP A 189 -14.44 -7.78 -12.53
CA ASP A 189 -14.83 -8.46 -11.29
C ASP A 189 -13.63 -9.03 -10.53
N GLU A 190 -12.60 -9.48 -11.23
CA GLU A 190 -11.36 -10.00 -10.62
C GLU A 190 -10.34 -8.88 -10.30
N TYR A 191 -10.01 -8.02 -11.26
CA TYR A 191 -8.87 -7.08 -11.17
C TYR A 191 -9.27 -5.64 -10.83
N GLY A 192 -10.57 -5.35 -10.85
CA GLY A 192 -11.11 -4.00 -10.85
C GLY A 192 -11.00 -3.31 -12.22
N ALA A 193 -11.49 -2.08 -12.28
CA ALA A 193 -11.57 -1.32 -13.51
C ALA A 193 -10.31 -0.49 -13.79
N LEU A 194 -10.17 -0.09 -15.05
CA LEU A 194 -9.18 0.86 -15.53
C LEU A 194 -9.89 2.15 -15.93
N TYR A 195 -9.38 3.29 -15.45
CA TYR A 195 -9.93 4.62 -15.69
C TYR A 195 -8.91 5.49 -16.37
N GLN A 196 -9.33 6.42 -17.22
CA GLN A 196 -8.45 7.51 -17.67
C GLN A 196 -8.26 8.51 -16.54
N TRP A 197 -7.11 9.18 -16.48
CA TRP A 197 -6.78 10.06 -15.34
C TRP A 197 -7.83 11.15 -15.10
N ASN A 198 -8.31 11.78 -16.18
CA ASN A 198 -9.35 12.81 -16.07
C ASN A 198 -10.63 12.26 -15.43
N GLU A 199 -11.04 11.03 -15.77
CA GLU A 199 -12.20 10.39 -15.18
C GLU A 199 -11.93 10.03 -13.71
N ALA A 200 -10.74 9.46 -13.42
CA ALA A 200 -10.31 9.09 -12.08
C ALA A 200 -10.35 10.24 -11.08
N VAL A 201 -9.93 11.44 -11.50
CA VAL A 201 -9.94 12.67 -10.69
C VAL A 201 -11.20 13.50 -10.89
N GLN A 202 -12.21 12.99 -11.60
CA GLN A 202 -13.46 13.67 -11.93
C GLN A 202 -13.24 15.07 -12.51
N TYR A 203 -12.27 15.18 -13.40
CA TYR A 203 -11.87 16.41 -14.10
C TYR A 203 -11.41 17.55 -13.17
N VAL A 204 -11.09 17.24 -11.90
CA VAL A 204 -10.56 18.17 -10.90
C VAL A 204 -9.07 17.94 -10.70
N ASN A 205 -8.25 18.86 -11.21
CA ASN A 205 -6.79 18.81 -11.00
C ASN A 205 -6.41 19.45 -9.66
N ALA A 206 -6.56 18.69 -8.57
CA ALA A 206 -6.15 19.09 -7.23
C ALA A 206 -5.54 17.90 -6.47
N GLU A 207 -4.44 18.15 -5.77
CA GLU A 207 -3.82 17.16 -4.89
C GLU A 207 -4.80 16.76 -3.77
N GLY A 208 -4.93 15.46 -3.53
CA GLY A 208 -5.90 14.92 -2.57
C GLY A 208 -7.35 15.07 -3.01
N THR A 209 -7.63 15.28 -4.30
CA THR A 209 -9.02 15.34 -4.79
C THR A 209 -9.74 14.02 -4.56
N GLN A 210 -11.01 14.12 -4.14
CA GLN A 210 -11.88 12.96 -3.97
C GLN A 210 -11.92 12.10 -5.24
N GLY A 211 -12.04 12.73 -6.40
CA GLY A 211 -12.18 12.03 -7.68
C GLY A 211 -13.32 11.01 -7.64
N LEU A 212 -13.05 9.80 -8.13
CA LEU A 212 -14.00 8.68 -8.11
C LEU A 212 -14.19 8.03 -6.73
N CYS A 213 -13.47 8.44 -5.69
CA CYS A 213 -13.56 7.83 -4.37
C CYS A 213 -14.81 8.29 -3.58
N PRO A 214 -15.32 7.48 -2.63
CA PRO A 214 -16.45 7.88 -1.78
C PRO A 214 -16.10 9.03 -0.82
N ASP A 215 -17.12 9.65 -0.23
CA ASP A 215 -16.93 10.70 0.78
C ASP A 215 -16.02 10.23 1.94
N GLY A 216 -15.06 11.07 2.32
CA GLY A 216 -14.04 10.74 3.33
C GLY A 216 -12.87 9.90 2.79
N TRP A 217 -12.80 9.72 1.48
CA TRP A 217 -11.73 9.04 0.76
C TRP A 217 -11.36 9.84 -0.49
N HIS A 218 -10.12 9.68 -0.95
CA HIS A 218 -9.63 10.40 -2.12
C HIS A 218 -8.71 9.56 -3.00
N VAL A 219 -8.47 10.07 -4.21
CA VAL A 219 -7.45 9.52 -5.11
C VAL A 219 -6.07 9.83 -4.52
N PRO A 220 -5.22 8.83 -4.26
CA PRO A 220 -4.02 9.03 -3.47
C PRO A 220 -3.08 10.07 -4.06
N THR A 221 -2.35 10.76 -3.20
CA THR A 221 -1.24 11.64 -3.59
C THR A 221 0.04 10.83 -3.83
N GLU A 222 1.03 11.45 -4.47
CA GLU A 222 2.36 10.86 -4.59
C GLU A 222 2.98 10.60 -3.21
N ASN A 223 2.86 11.56 -2.28
CA ASN A 223 3.39 11.43 -0.93
C ASN A 223 2.78 10.25 -0.15
N GLU A 224 1.52 9.92 -0.42
CA GLU A 224 0.88 8.79 0.24
C GLU A 224 1.38 7.45 -0.27
N PHE A 225 1.61 7.29 -1.58
CA PHE A 225 2.28 6.10 -2.10
C PHE A 225 3.74 6.02 -1.64
N ILE A 226 4.45 7.15 -1.53
CA ILE A 226 5.80 7.20 -0.95
C ILE A 226 5.78 6.70 0.49
N TYR A 227 4.81 7.17 1.30
CA TYR A 227 4.65 6.71 2.67
C TYR A 227 4.37 5.20 2.73
N LEU A 228 3.41 4.71 1.95
CA LEU A 228 3.08 3.28 1.85
C LEU A 228 4.36 2.46 1.56
N MET A 229 5.18 2.92 0.62
CA MET A 229 6.43 2.26 0.30
C MET A 229 7.49 2.36 1.38
N ASN A 230 7.59 3.46 2.09
CA ASN A 230 8.54 3.57 3.19
C ASN A 230 8.14 2.66 4.36
N VAL A 231 6.83 2.44 4.57
CA VAL A 231 6.33 1.49 5.56
C VAL A 231 6.59 0.05 5.15
N VAL A 232 6.37 -0.29 3.88
CA VAL A 232 6.39 -1.69 3.41
C VAL A 232 7.75 -2.12 2.83
N TYR A 233 8.58 -1.16 2.42
CA TYR A 233 9.97 -1.26 1.94
C TYR A 233 10.19 -2.08 0.64
N ARG A 234 9.25 -2.95 0.28
CA ARG A 234 9.31 -3.87 -0.87
C ARG A 234 7.95 -3.95 -1.56
N SER A 235 7.93 -4.34 -2.84
CA SER A 235 6.66 -4.49 -3.57
C SER A 235 5.98 -5.85 -3.33
N ASN A 236 6.73 -6.89 -2.95
CA ASN A 236 6.17 -8.23 -2.74
C ASN A 236 5.11 -8.29 -1.63
N PRO A 237 5.29 -7.64 -0.46
CA PRO A 237 4.25 -7.61 0.57
C PRO A 237 2.96 -6.91 0.13
N LEU A 238 3.03 -6.01 -0.86
CA LEU A 238 1.86 -5.29 -1.39
C LEU A 238 1.08 -6.15 -2.37
N LYS A 239 1.75 -6.99 -3.17
CA LYS A 239 1.16 -7.86 -4.20
C LYS A 239 0.38 -9.03 -3.57
N ALA A 240 -0.77 -9.35 -4.16
CA ALA A 240 -1.57 -10.51 -3.78
C ALA A 240 -0.79 -11.82 -3.95
N VAL A 241 -1.12 -12.84 -3.15
CA VAL A 241 -0.47 -14.15 -3.26
C VAL A 241 -0.76 -14.75 -4.63
N GLY A 242 0.29 -15.22 -5.31
CA GLY A 242 0.19 -15.76 -6.67
C GLY A 242 0.37 -14.73 -7.78
N GLN A 243 0.48 -13.44 -7.46
CA GLN A 243 0.85 -12.40 -8.41
C GLN A 243 2.38 -12.28 -8.52
N GLY A 244 2.90 -12.07 -9.73
CA GLY A 244 4.33 -12.00 -10.00
C GLY A 244 5.02 -13.37 -9.99
N SER A 245 6.34 -13.39 -10.18
CA SER A 245 7.10 -14.65 -10.29
C SER A 245 8.50 -14.54 -9.67
N GLY A 246 9.08 -15.70 -9.33
CA GLY A 246 10.43 -15.76 -8.76
C GLY A 246 10.59 -14.88 -7.52
N ALA A 247 11.65 -14.07 -7.51
CA ALA A 247 11.92 -13.12 -6.43
C ALA A 247 10.91 -11.97 -6.34
N GLY A 248 10.10 -11.73 -7.37
CA GLY A 248 9.04 -10.72 -7.39
C GLY A 248 7.65 -11.26 -7.02
N ALA A 249 7.54 -12.50 -6.56
CA ALA A 249 6.25 -13.11 -6.20
C ALA A 249 5.62 -12.42 -4.97
N GLY A 250 4.34 -12.09 -5.08
CA GLY A 250 3.56 -11.45 -4.03
C GLY A 250 3.38 -12.35 -2.82
N THR A 251 3.62 -11.79 -1.64
CA THR A 251 3.39 -12.45 -0.35
C THR A 251 2.13 -11.96 0.33
N ASN A 252 1.59 -10.81 -0.12
CA ASN A 252 0.47 -10.09 0.47
C ASN A 252 0.58 -9.87 1.99
N THR A 253 1.79 -9.84 2.54
CA THR A 253 1.99 -9.71 3.99
C THR A 253 1.60 -8.32 4.51
N SER A 254 1.41 -7.32 3.64
CA SER A 254 0.83 -6.01 4.00
C SER A 254 -0.70 -6.00 3.99
N GLY A 255 -1.34 -6.98 3.33
CA GLY A 255 -2.80 -7.06 3.14
C GLY A 255 -3.35 -6.10 2.11
N PHE A 256 -2.49 -5.30 1.47
CA PHE A 256 -2.86 -4.39 0.40
C PHE A 256 -3.55 -5.13 -0.76
N GLU A 257 -3.14 -6.36 -1.08
CA GLU A 257 -3.76 -7.18 -2.13
C GLU A 257 -3.72 -6.52 -3.53
N ALA A 258 -2.55 -6.04 -3.93
CA ALA A 258 -2.32 -5.57 -5.29
C ALA A 258 -2.42 -6.74 -6.30
N LEU A 259 -3.44 -6.69 -7.15
CA LEU A 259 -3.56 -7.54 -8.34
C LEU A 259 -2.90 -6.85 -9.54
N LEU A 260 -2.21 -7.63 -10.37
CA LEU A 260 -1.50 -7.13 -11.55
C LEU A 260 -2.48 -6.94 -12.71
N ALA A 261 -3.29 -5.87 -12.61
CA ALA A 261 -4.43 -5.59 -13.47
C ALA A 261 -4.08 -5.16 -14.91
N GLY A 262 -2.80 -5.05 -15.25
CA GLY A 262 -2.34 -4.48 -16.51
C GLY A 262 -2.71 -3.01 -16.62
N TYR A 263 -2.77 -2.52 -17.85
CA TYR A 263 -3.18 -1.15 -18.18
C TYR A 263 -3.66 -1.08 -19.63
N CYS A 264 -4.28 0.04 -20.01
CA CYS A 264 -4.70 0.29 -21.38
C CYS A 264 -4.05 1.58 -21.91
N LEU A 265 -3.43 1.56 -23.10
CA LEU A 265 -2.81 2.75 -23.70
C LEU A 265 -3.35 3.02 -25.12
N PRO A 266 -3.45 4.29 -25.53
CA PRO A 266 -3.60 4.64 -26.94
C PRO A 266 -2.33 4.27 -27.71
N GLN A 267 -2.46 4.17 -29.05
CA GLN A 267 -1.35 3.89 -29.94
C GLN A 267 -0.16 4.83 -29.66
N SER A 268 1.00 4.22 -29.45
CA SER A 268 2.29 4.90 -29.27
C SER A 268 3.25 4.40 -30.35
N PRO A 269 4.31 5.14 -30.72
CA PRO A 269 5.35 4.63 -31.62
C PRO A 269 6.00 3.31 -31.16
N TYR A 270 5.77 2.92 -29.90
CA TYR A 270 6.38 1.77 -29.24
C TYR A 270 5.41 0.60 -28.96
N PHE A 271 4.09 0.83 -28.99
CA PHE A 271 3.07 -0.16 -28.60
C PHE A 271 1.82 -0.03 -29.46
N ASP A 272 1.22 -1.18 -29.80
CA ASP A 272 -0.11 -1.25 -30.39
C ASP A 272 -1.16 -0.75 -29.38
N ASP A 273 -2.28 -0.24 -29.89
CA ASP A 273 -3.39 0.22 -29.07
C ASP A 273 -4.01 -0.94 -28.29
N GLY A 274 -4.34 -0.70 -27.02
CA GLY A 274 -5.15 -1.62 -26.23
C GLY A 274 -4.55 -2.01 -24.89
N PHE A 275 -4.88 -3.23 -24.47
CA PHE A 275 -4.62 -3.76 -23.15
C PHE A 275 -3.30 -4.51 -23.09
N HIS A 276 -2.50 -4.22 -22.07
CA HIS A 276 -1.15 -4.74 -21.94
C HIS A 276 -0.88 -5.25 -20.52
N ASP A 277 0.00 -6.25 -20.45
CA ASP A 277 0.70 -6.67 -19.23
C ASP A 277 -0.21 -7.14 -18.06
N LEU A 278 -1.39 -7.72 -18.33
CA LEU A 278 -2.16 -8.43 -17.30
C LEU A 278 -1.30 -9.54 -16.66
N GLY A 279 -1.31 -9.62 -15.34
CA GLY A 279 -0.47 -10.53 -14.57
C GLY A 279 1.01 -10.11 -14.49
N ALA A 280 1.39 -9.00 -15.13
CA ALA A 280 2.77 -8.53 -15.23
C ALA A 280 2.97 -7.08 -14.71
N ILE A 281 1.97 -6.21 -14.76
CA ILE A 281 2.08 -4.82 -14.28
C ILE A 281 0.75 -4.42 -13.63
N THR A 282 0.79 -3.46 -12.72
CA THR A 282 -0.39 -2.69 -12.31
C THR A 282 0.01 -1.25 -12.04
N GLY A 283 -0.90 -0.31 -12.29
CA GLY A 283 -0.71 1.09 -11.98
C GLY A 283 -1.92 1.65 -11.27
N TRP A 284 -1.68 2.66 -10.43
CA TRP A 284 -2.69 3.46 -9.76
C TRP A 284 -2.49 4.93 -10.05
N TRP A 285 -3.57 5.64 -10.34
CA TRP A 285 -3.50 7.09 -10.49
C TRP A 285 -3.14 7.79 -9.18
N THR A 286 -2.39 8.88 -9.29
CA THR A 286 -2.25 9.91 -8.27
C THR A 286 -3.15 11.11 -8.58
N SER A 287 -3.60 11.82 -7.54
CA SER A 287 -4.56 12.93 -7.66
C SER A 287 -4.01 14.18 -8.32
N LEU A 288 -2.69 14.39 -8.31
CA LEU A 288 -2.08 15.58 -8.88
C LEU A 288 -1.30 15.25 -10.15
N ARG A 289 -1.56 16.04 -11.20
CA ARG A 289 -0.69 16.10 -12.37
C ARG A 289 0.35 17.20 -12.22
N ASN A 290 1.60 16.84 -11.95
CA ASN A 290 2.69 17.79 -12.00
C ASN A 290 3.00 18.15 -13.48
N ALA A 291 2.71 19.39 -13.87
CA ALA A 291 2.89 19.88 -15.24
C ALA A 291 4.35 19.87 -15.72
N TYR A 292 5.33 19.71 -14.82
CA TYR A 292 6.76 19.69 -15.14
C TYR A 292 7.34 18.28 -15.22
N THR A 293 6.82 17.33 -14.43
CA THR A 293 7.36 15.97 -14.35
C THR A 293 6.44 14.91 -14.94
N HIS A 294 5.18 15.24 -15.23
CA HIS A 294 4.16 14.33 -15.77
C HIS A 294 3.88 13.08 -14.91
N LEU A 295 4.28 13.05 -13.64
CA LEU A 295 4.08 11.92 -12.73
C LEU A 295 2.61 11.86 -12.29
N ASN A 296 1.79 11.09 -13.00
CA ASN A 296 0.34 11.02 -12.71
C ASN A 296 -0.08 9.65 -12.20
N ALA A 297 0.79 8.64 -12.25
CA ALA A 297 0.49 7.29 -11.79
C ALA A 297 1.66 6.68 -10.99
N ALA A 298 1.33 6.06 -9.86
CA ALA A 298 2.19 5.12 -9.17
C ALA A 298 2.11 3.76 -9.90
N VAL A 299 3.20 3.27 -10.47
CA VAL A 299 3.22 2.03 -11.26
C VAL A 299 4.09 0.99 -10.56
N PHE A 300 3.55 -0.22 -10.41
CA PHE A 300 4.26 -1.39 -9.88
C PHE A 300 4.66 -2.31 -11.03
N PHE A 301 5.95 -2.65 -11.10
CA PHE A 301 6.48 -3.65 -12.03
C PHE A 301 6.65 -5.02 -11.35
N VAL A 302 6.64 -6.10 -12.15
CA VAL A 302 6.73 -7.49 -11.67
C VAL A 302 8.14 -8.03 -11.46
N ALA A 303 9.18 -7.40 -12.01
CA ALA A 303 10.42 -8.10 -12.29
C ALA A 303 11.39 -8.25 -11.09
N GLY A 304 11.18 -7.53 -9.99
CA GLY A 304 12.12 -7.46 -8.86
C GLY A 304 11.49 -7.18 -7.50
N GLU A 305 12.29 -7.39 -6.45
CA GLU A 305 11.90 -7.25 -5.05
C GLU A 305 11.55 -5.80 -4.64
N ASN A 306 11.95 -4.80 -5.46
CA ASN A 306 11.91 -3.35 -5.19
C ASN A 306 11.33 -2.55 -6.37
N ASP A 307 10.27 -3.06 -7.00
CA ASP A 307 9.83 -2.61 -8.33
C ASP A 307 8.71 -1.55 -8.36
N LEU A 308 8.67 -0.64 -7.37
CA LEU A 308 7.77 0.51 -7.47
C LEU A 308 8.48 1.68 -8.15
N ALA A 309 7.98 2.08 -9.31
CA ALA A 309 8.51 3.18 -10.07
C ALA A 309 7.40 4.18 -10.40
N TYR A 310 7.66 5.45 -10.14
CA TYR A 310 6.81 6.53 -10.62
C TYR A 310 7.08 6.71 -12.11
N ARG A 311 6.07 6.44 -12.96
CA ARG A 311 6.19 6.68 -14.39
C ARG A 311 5.72 8.09 -14.73
N PRO A 312 6.56 8.90 -15.37
CA PRO A 312 6.09 10.08 -16.07
C PRO A 312 5.17 9.63 -17.21
N ASP A 313 3.94 10.09 -17.19
CA ASP A 313 3.04 9.97 -18.32
C ASP A 313 3.28 11.13 -19.31
N TYR A 314 4.34 10.98 -20.10
CA TYR A 314 4.77 11.98 -21.09
C TYR A 314 3.80 12.13 -22.28
N GLN A 315 2.85 11.20 -22.47
CA GLN A 315 2.08 11.05 -23.71
C GLN A 315 0.62 10.76 -23.35
N ASP A 316 -0.16 11.84 -23.23
CA ASP A 316 -1.62 11.86 -23.20
C ASP A 316 -2.29 11.24 -21.95
N VAL A 317 -3.12 12.07 -21.30
CA VAL A 317 -4.12 11.75 -20.24
C VAL A 317 -5.15 10.66 -20.63
N LYS A 318 -4.88 9.94 -21.71
CA LYS A 318 -5.68 8.88 -22.31
C LYS A 318 -5.27 7.50 -21.83
N ASN A 319 -4.07 7.32 -21.27
CA ASN A 319 -3.74 6.06 -20.61
C ASN A 319 -4.81 5.72 -19.57
N ALA A 320 -5.01 4.43 -19.30
CA ALA A 320 -5.92 3.97 -18.27
C ALA A 320 -5.23 3.02 -17.29
N TYR A 321 -5.32 3.37 -16.01
CA TYR A 321 -4.82 2.62 -14.86
C TYR A 321 -5.93 2.45 -13.82
N SER A 322 -5.72 1.59 -12.84
CA SER A 322 -6.67 1.40 -11.74
C SER A 322 -6.72 2.63 -10.83
N VAL A 323 -7.79 2.72 -10.03
CA VAL A 323 -7.89 3.66 -8.91
C VAL A 323 -7.99 2.86 -7.61
N ARG A 324 -7.28 3.30 -6.58
CA ARG A 324 -7.34 2.71 -5.24
C ARG A 324 -7.41 3.81 -4.22
N CYS A 325 -8.52 3.88 -3.50
CA CYS A 325 -8.80 4.99 -2.61
C CYS A 325 -7.99 4.89 -1.31
N VAL A 326 -7.62 6.06 -0.79
CA VAL A 326 -7.03 6.24 0.54
C VAL A 326 -7.94 7.17 1.35
N LYS A 327 -8.04 6.93 2.66
CA LYS A 327 -8.91 7.70 3.56
C LYS A 327 -8.26 9.04 3.94
N ASP A 328 -9.09 10.08 4.06
CA ASP A 328 -8.69 11.42 4.53
C ASP A 328 -8.12 11.44 5.95
#